data_AF-A0A1U7CIB0-F1
#
_entry.id   AF-A0A1U7CIB0-F1
#
_cell.length_a   1.000
_cell.length_b   1.000
_cell.length_c   1.000
_cell.angle_alpha   90.00
_cell.angle_beta   90.00
_cell.angle_gamma   90.00
#
_symmetry.space_group_name_H-M   'P 1'
#
loop_
_entity.id
_entity.type
_entity.pdbx_description
1 polymer ?
#
loop_
_entity_poly.entity_id
_entity_poly.type
_entity_poly.pdbx_seq_one_letter_code
_entity_poly.pdbx_strand_id
1 'polypeptide(L)'
;MGLKRLTQDLWFRTWWTYPSGGPPWIEIPYHVFNLFEGAVWTLLSALVLRRYLRHRRSAVELAYALAFFTFGLTDFREAYSLQSWLILAKGANLLALFWLRSFVIRRYYPESKLF
;
A
#
# COMPACT_ATOMS: atom_id res chain seq x y z
N MET A 1 -7.92 -1.06 -34.53
CA MET A 1 -7.21 0.03 -33.80
C MET A 1 -8.06 0.35 -32.58
N GLY A 2 -7.73 -0.07 -31.35
CA GLY A 2 -8.65 0.22 -30.24
C GLY A 2 -8.21 -0.25 -28.85
N LEU A 3 -8.04 -1.56 -28.63
CA LEU A 3 -7.83 -2.07 -27.28
C LEU A 3 -6.42 -1.82 -26.72
N LYS A 4 -5.37 -2.09 -27.53
CA LYS A 4 -3.97 -1.97 -27.08
C LYS A 4 -3.56 -0.53 -26.70
N ARG A 5 -4.09 0.47 -27.42
CA ARG A 5 -3.88 1.89 -27.08
C ARG A 5 -4.60 2.26 -25.80
N LEU A 6 -5.88 1.89 -25.65
CA LEU A 6 -6.63 2.14 -24.42
C LEU A 6 -5.97 1.50 -23.20
N THR A 7 -5.46 0.27 -23.31
CA THR A 7 -4.75 -0.37 -22.20
C THR A 7 -3.43 0.33 -21.88
N GLN A 8 -2.68 0.79 -22.88
CA GLN A 8 -1.43 1.54 -22.67
C GLN A 8 -1.70 2.92 -22.07
N ASP A 9 -2.69 3.65 -22.61
CA ASP A 9 -3.10 4.95 -22.11
C ASP A 9 -3.60 4.83 -20.67
N LEU A 10 -4.43 3.83 -20.36
CA LEU A 10 -4.90 3.62 -18.99
C LEU A 10 -3.75 3.19 -18.06
N TRP A 11 -2.82 2.31 -18.46
CA TRP A 11 -1.74 1.85 -17.58
C TRP A 11 -0.71 2.94 -17.28
N PHE A 12 -0.33 3.75 -18.27
CA PHE A 12 0.77 4.71 -18.15
C PHE A 12 0.32 6.15 -17.94
N ARG A 13 -1.00 6.42 -17.88
CA ARG A 13 -1.51 7.74 -17.56
C ARG A 13 -1.05 8.16 -16.17
N THR A 14 -0.39 9.31 -16.14
CA THR A 14 -0.03 10.01 -14.92
C THR A 14 -1.12 11.05 -14.66
N TRP A 15 -1.80 10.92 -13.53
CA TRP A 15 -2.89 11.79 -13.11
C TRP A 15 -2.36 13.03 -12.39
N TRP A 16 -1.26 12.87 -11.67
CA TRP A 16 -0.65 13.92 -10.87
C TRP A 16 0.86 13.69 -10.72
N THR A 17 1.64 14.76 -10.67
CA THR A 17 3.08 14.75 -10.43
C THR A 17 3.45 15.92 -9.53
N TYR A 18 4.31 15.70 -8.55
CA TYR A 18 4.85 16.77 -7.72
C TYR A 18 6.14 17.34 -8.32
N PRO A 19 6.30 18.66 -8.47
CA PRO A 19 5.27 19.70 -8.30
C PRO A 19 4.28 19.73 -9.48
N SER A 20 2.99 19.99 -9.21
CA SER A 20 1.94 19.98 -10.27
C SER A 20 1.63 21.37 -10.86
N GLY A 21 2.24 22.43 -10.32
CA GLY A 21 2.00 23.81 -10.76
C GLY A 21 0.63 24.35 -10.36
N GLY A 22 -0.11 23.61 -9.54
CA GLY A 22 -1.38 23.98 -8.93
C GLY A 22 -1.20 24.75 -7.62
N PRO A 23 -2.31 24.97 -6.88
CA PRO A 23 -2.28 25.78 -5.67
C PRO A 23 -1.42 25.11 -4.58
N PRO A 24 -0.42 25.82 -4.00
CA PRO A 24 0.51 25.25 -3.01
C PRO A 24 -0.20 24.65 -1.78
N TRP A 25 -1.35 25.21 -1.42
CA TRP A 25 -2.15 24.79 -0.26
C TRP A 25 -2.85 23.43 -0.45
N ILE A 26 -2.95 22.91 -1.68
CA ILE A 26 -3.42 21.54 -1.94
C ILE A 26 -2.23 20.59 -2.09
N GLU A 27 -1.21 21.01 -2.84
CA GLU A 27 -0.07 20.15 -3.18
C GLU A 27 0.76 19.77 -1.96
N ILE A 28 1.06 20.74 -1.07
CA ILE A 28 1.90 20.50 0.09
C ILE A 28 1.23 19.53 1.07
N PRO A 29 -0.04 19.72 1.48
CA PRO A 29 -0.71 18.75 2.34
C PRO A 29 -0.84 17.38 1.70
N TYR A 30 -1.18 17.29 0.41
CA TYR A 30 -1.30 16.00 -0.28
C TYR A 30 0.04 15.24 -0.32
N HIS A 31 1.14 15.93 -0.63
CA HIS A 31 2.48 15.36 -0.63
C HIS A 31 2.89 14.86 0.77
N VAL A 32 2.74 15.70 1.80
CA VAL A 32 3.12 15.36 3.18
C VAL A 32 2.24 14.24 3.74
N PHE A 33 0.94 14.24 3.43
CA PHE A 33 0.02 13.20 3.86
C PHE A 33 0.42 11.83 3.30
N ASN A 34 0.73 11.74 1.99
CA ASN A 34 1.18 10.49 1.38
C ASN A 34 2.53 10.02 1.96
N LEU A 35 3.46 10.92 2.25
CA LEU A 35 4.72 10.58 2.94
C LEU A 35 4.46 10.04 4.35
N PHE A 36 3.53 10.66 5.08
CA PHE A 36 3.16 10.22 6.42
C PHE A 36 2.50 8.84 6.39
N GLU A 37 1.54 8.60 5.49
CA GLU A 37 0.94 7.28 5.30
C GLU A 37 2.00 6.23 4.97
N GLY A 38 2.88 6.50 4.01
CA GLY A 38 3.99 5.61 3.65
C GLY A 38 4.89 5.25 4.84
N ALA A 39 5.20 6.22 5.69
CA ALA A 39 5.97 6.00 6.91
C ALA A 39 5.22 5.13 7.93
N VAL A 40 3.91 5.37 8.14
CA VAL A 40 3.07 4.56 9.03
C VAL A 40 3.02 3.11 8.57
N TRP A 41 2.79 2.85 7.29
CA TRP A 41 2.74 1.49 6.75
C TRP A 41 4.09 0.77 6.84
N THR A 42 5.18 1.50 6.60
CA THR A 42 6.54 0.96 6.75
C THR A 42 6.84 0.60 8.20
N LEU A 43 6.41 1.42 9.16
CA LEU A 43 6.53 1.13 10.58
C LEU A 43 5.71 -0.11 10.97
N LEU A 44 4.48 -0.22 10.50
CA LEU A 44 3.63 -1.40 10.73
C LEU A 44 4.28 -2.67 10.14
N SER A 45 4.84 -2.59 8.93
CA SER A 45 5.62 -3.67 8.34
C SER A 45 6.79 -4.09 9.23
N ALA A 46 7.57 -3.13 9.71
CA ALA A 46 8.70 -3.39 10.60
C ALA A 46 8.27 -4.03 11.93
N LEU A 47 7.13 -3.64 12.49
CA LEU A 47 6.57 -4.26 13.69
C LEU A 47 6.14 -5.72 13.45
N VAL A 48 5.48 -6.01 12.33
CA VAL A 48 5.10 -7.38 11.95
C VAL A 48 6.35 -8.22 11.71
N LEU A 49 7.35 -7.69 10.99
CA LEU A 49 8.61 -8.36 10.74
C LEU A 49 9.37 -8.63 12.04
N ARG A 50 9.42 -7.66 12.96
CA ARG A 50 10.04 -7.83 14.28
C ARG A 50 9.34 -8.93 15.09
N ARG A 51 8.00 -9.00 15.02
CA ARG A 51 7.22 -10.08 15.66
C ARG A 51 7.60 -11.44 15.07
N TYR A 52 7.67 -11.53 13.74
CA TYR A 52 8.10 -12.73 13.03
C TYR A 52 9.52 -13.15 13.41
N LEU A 53 10.49 -12.23 13.47
CA LEU A 53 11.87 -12.56 13.84
C LEU A 53 11.98 -13.12 15.26
N ARG A 54 11.14 -12.66 16.19
CA ARG A 54 11.12 -13.13 17.58
C ARG A 54 10.44 -14.49 17.77
N HIS A 55 9.35 -14.75 17.05
CA HIS A 55 8.50 -15.94 17.31
C HIS A 55 8.58 -16.99 16.19
N ARG A 56 8.99 -16.60 14.98
CA ARG A 56 9.14 -17.41 13.75
C ARG A 56 8.01 -18.40 13.47
N ARG A 57 6.77 -18.07 13.86
CA ARG A 57 5.68 -19.05 13.84
C ARG A 57 5.11 -19.33 12.45
N SER A 58 5.17 -18.37 11.52
CA SER A 58 4.52 -18.55 10.21
C SER A 58 5.10 -17.68 9.12
N ALA A 59 5.40 -18.28 7.96
CA ALA A 59 5.79 -17.56 6.74
C ALA A 59 4.70 -16.59 6.25
N VAL A 60 3.46 -16.74 6.72
CA VAL A 60 2.36 -15.82 6.43
C VAL A 60 2.61 -14.43 7.02
N GLU A 61 3.34 -14.33 8.14
CA GLU A 61 3.70 -13.02 8.71
C GLU A 61 4.71 -12.27 7.83
N LEU A 62 5.59 -12.99 7.11
CA LEU A 62 6.48 -12.37 6.12
C LEU A 62 5.68 -11.82 4.95
N ALA A 63 4.72 -12.59 4.42
CA ALA A 63 3.83 -12.09 3.37
C ALA A 63 3.03 -10.86 3.83
N TYR A 64 2.61 -10.84 5.10
CA TYR A 64 1.88 -9.72 5.70
C TYR A 64 2.76 -8.48 5.90
N ALA A 65 3.99 -8.67 6.40
CA ALA A 65 4.98 -7.59 6.48
C ALA A 65 5.32 -7.03 5.10
N LEU A 66 5.53 -7.90 4.11
CA LEU A 66 5.79 -7.50 2.73
C LEU A 66 4.61 -6.72 2.15
N ALA A 67 3.37 -7.16 2.38
CA ALA A 67 2.18 -6.44 1.89
C ALA A 67 2.06 -5.02 2.49
N PHE A 68 2.37 -4.85 3.79
CA PHE A 68 2.44 -3.50 4.38
C PHE A 68 3.59 -2.66 3.81
N PHE A 69 4.75 -3.29 3.60
CA PHE A 69 5.91 -2.59 3.05
C PHE A 69 5.67 -2.12 1.62
N THR A 70 5.12 -2.98 0.77
CA THR A 70 4.80 -2.62 -0.62
C THR A 70 3.68 -1.58 -0.67
N PHE A 71 2.72 -1.60 0.25
CA PHE A 71 1.71 -0.55 0.37
C PHE A 71 2.35 0.81 0.75
N GLY A 72 3.23 0.82 1.75
CA GLY A 72 3.96 2.04 2.12
C GLY A 72 4.83 2.56 0.98
N LEU A 73 5.47 1.67 0.21
CA LEU A 73 6.25 2.05 -0.98
C LEU A 73 5.37 2.67 -2.08
N THR A 74 4.15 2.18 -2.26
CA THR A 74 3.19 2.81 -3.19
C THR A 74 2.78 4.20 -2.73
N ASP A 75 2.60 4.44 -1.43
CA ASP A 75 2.29 5.77 -0.89
C ASP A 75 3.46 6.75 -1.05
N PHE A 76 4.69 6.30 -0.79
CA PHE A 76 5.88 7.11 -1.09
C PHE A 76 5.97 7.47 -2.57
N ARG A 77 5.64 6.54 -3.47
CA ARG A 77 5.62 6.83 -4.90
C ARG A 77 4.49 7.79 -5.28
N GLU A 78 3.33 7.64 -4.66
CA GLU A 78 2.15 8.51 -4.83
C GLU A 78 2.43 9.95 -4.39
N ALA A 79 3.29 10.15 -3.38
CA ALA A 79 3.75 11.47 -2.98
C ALA A 79 4.46 12.23 -4.12
N TYR A 80 5.08 11.55 -5.09
CA TYR A 80 5.75 12.18 -6.23
C TYR A 80 4.98 12.07 -7.53
N SER A 81 4.26 10.99 -7.76
CA SER A 81 3.47 10.80 -8.97
C SER A 81 2.36 9.79 -8.77
N LEU A 82 1.13 10.16 -9.13
CA LEU A 82 -0.01 9.26 -9.17
C LEU A 82 -0.19 8.69 -10.58
N GLN A 83 0.10 7.41 -10.75
CA GLN A 83 -0.07 6.69 -12.02
C GLN A 83 -1.20 5.66 -11.87
N SER A 84 -1.97 5.40 -12.93
CA SER A 84 -3.10 4.48 -12.84
C SER A 84 -2.71 3.07 -12.38
N TRP A 85 -1.55 2.56 -12.80
CA TRP A 85 -1.08 1.25 -12.36
C TRP A 85 -0.77 1.21 -10.86
N LEU A 86 -0.34 2.33 -10.25
CA LEU A 86 -0.13 2.43 -8.81
C LEU A 86 -1.45 2.27 -8.05
N ILE A 87 -2.54 2.84 -8.58
CA ILE A 87 -3.89 2.68 -7.99
C ILE A 87 -4.29 1.20 -8.01
N LEU A 88 -4.07 0.51 -9.13
CA LEU A 88 -4.34 -0.93 -9.24
C LEU A 88 -3.45 -1.76 -8.31
N ALA A 89 -2.16 -1.44 -8.22
CA ALA A 89 -1.22 -2.11 -7.32
C ALA A 89 -1.61 -1.91 -5.84
N LYS A 90 -2.00 -0.69 -5.46
CA LYS A 90 -2.50 -0.35 -4.12
C LYS A 90 -3.79 -1.09 -3.80
N GLY A 91 -4.73 -1.16 -4.75
CA GLY A 91 -5.96 -1.94 -4.63
C GLY A 91 -5.69 -3.43 -4.44
N ALA A 92 -4.79 -4.02 -5.23
CA ALA A 92 -4.38 -5.41 -5.09
C ALA A 92 -3.70 -5.69 -3.75
N ASN A 93 -2.80 -4.80 -3.29
CA ASN A 93 -2.17 -4.91 -1.96
C ASN A 93 -3.19 -4.79 -0.83
N LEU A 94 -4.17 -3.89 -0.95
CA LEU A 94 -5.22 -3.73 0.04
C LEU A 94 -6.06 -5.00 0.16
N LEU A 95 -6.45 -5.61 -0.97
CA LEU A 95 -7.13 -6.91 -0.99
C LEU A 95 -6.27 -8.01 -0.36
N ALA A 96 -4.97 -8.04 -0.67
CA ALA A 96 -4.03 -8.98 -0.06
C ALA A 96 -3.94 -8.77 1.46
N LEU A 97 -3.89 -7.53 1.95
CA LEU A 97 -3.90 -7.20 3.37
C LEU A 97 -5.20 -7.63 4.05
N PHE A 98 -6.37 -7.37 3.44
CA PHE A 98 -7.66 -7.82 3.98
C PHE A 98 -7.77 -9.34 4.04
N TRP A 99 -7.28 -10.03 3.00
CA TRP A 99 -7.26 -11.48 2.95
C TRP A 99 -6.30 -12.08 3.98
N LEU A 100 -5.07 -11.56 4.06
CA LEU A 100 -4.06 -11.98 5.03
C LEU A 100 -4.51 -11.70 6.47
N ARG A 101 -5.11 -10.54 6.73
CA ARG A 101 -5.71 -10.21 8.03
C ARG A 101 -6.80 -11.22 8.39
N SER A 102 -7.73 -11.49 7.48
CA SER A 102 -8.79 -12.47 7.69
C SER A 102 -8.23 -13.87 7.93
N PHE A 103 -7.19 -14.27 7.19
CA PHE A 103 -6.53 -15.56 7.35
C PHE A 103 -5.81 -15.68 8.69
N VAL A 104 -5.01 -14.68 9.07
CA VAL A 104 -4.26 -14.68 10.33
C VAL A 104 -5.20 -14.69 11.54
N ILE A 105 -6.28 -13.88 11.52
CA ILE A 105 -7.28 -13.89 12.61
C ILE A 105 -7.96 -15.26 12.68
N ARG A 106 -8.46 -15.80 11.57
CA ARG A 106 -9.15 -17.11 11.56
C ARG A 106 -8.24 -18.28 11.97
N ARG A 107 -6.95 -18.23 11.63
CA ARG A 107 -6.01 -19.34 11.84
C ARG A 107 -5.31 -19.28 13.20
N TYR A 108 -4.91 -18.09 13.66
CA TYR A 108 -4.04 -17.92 14.82
C TYR A 108 -4.69 -17.20 16.00
N TYR A 109 -5.81 -16.49 15.79
CA TYR A 109 -6.51 -15.75 16.84
C TYR A 109 -8.05 -15.90 16.74
N PRO A 110 -8.58 -17.14 16.84
CA PRO A 110 -10.02 -17.37 16.71
C PRO A 110 -10.86 -16.66 17.78
N GLU A 111 -10.28 -16.36 18.94
CA GLU A 111 -10.95 -15.70 20.07
C GLU A 111 -10.92 -14.16 20.02
N SER A 112 -10.13 -13.54 19.13
CA SER A 112 -10.04 -12.08 19.04
C SER A 112 -11.15 -11.46 18.17
N LYS A 113 -12.31 -12.10 18.08
CA LYS A 113 -13.50 -11.46 17.51
C LYS A 113 -13.89 -10.33 18.44
N LEU A 114 -13.55 -9.10 18.06
CA LEU A 114 -14.17 -7.90 18.63
C LEU A 114 -15.68 -8.03 18.36
N PHE A 115 -16.42 -8.29 19.44
CA PHE A 115 -17.86 -8.07 19.51
C PHE A 115 -18.16 -6.59 19.33
#